data_AF-A0A1V5VBG6-F1
#
_entry.id   AF-A0A1V5VBG6-F1
#
_cell.length_a   1.000
_cell.length_b   1.000
_cell.length_c   1.000
_cell.angle_alpha   90.00
_cell.angle_beta   90.00
_cell.angle_gamma   90.00
#
_symmetry.space_group_name_H-M   'P 1'
#
loop_
_entity.id
_entity.type
_entity.pdbx_description
1 polymer ?
#
loop_
_entity_poly.entity_id
_entity_poly.type
_entity_poly.pdbx_seq_one_letter_code
_entity_poly.pdbx_strand_id
1 'polypeptide(L)'
;MLDKTPGTVYKASVNEIDGVTIAMARDGKEKFLVLDGNAASPVFQEFEGELLAGGLKKAPLSAVNAAALRRHFPWTAPVSLRNRKTTIGCGDRLGLASAGHIAAIKQYQATPVLAQQSMRELDMTGRTYRQVVDDAVFLVYQVGYRDGYGADGDHLKKIKDIDVALAAGMPMITLDLSEVMLAAAGGWPQAQVDEAFAELNADTRKQLLDSYAGKKIRLGESEIEMDADTVRRCAIMYLQALDFAKEVHEHLKAKRGDQFDLEISIDETTSPTLPAHHYFIAGELRRRGVEFTSLAPRFIGEFQKAIDYIGDLAEFDRQFKVHADIARSCCGYKVSVHSGSDKFAVYPTIGAMTGMRLHLKTAGTSWLEAVRVIAAHDPVLYRKMHKKALASFNDMLKLYHITADITRIGDIDRMADSELPALMEMAEARQLLHITYGPILRDPEIRPLFFAAMHQFEEEYGETVRKHFDKHLSLLGVPKK
;
A
#
# COMPACT_ATOMS: atom_id res chain seq x y z
N MET A 1 -17.40 31.78 10.33
CA MET A 1 -16.25 31.08 9.72
C MET A 1 -16.04 31.40 8.24
N LEU A 2 -16.91 30.97 7.31
CA LEU A 2 -16.63 30.99 5.86
C LEU A 2 -16.16 32.35 5.31
N ASP A 3 -16.81 33.46 5.69
CA ASP A 3 -16.45 34.81 5.19
C ASP A 3 -15.26 35.44 5.91
N LYS A 4 -14.82 34.85 7.03
CA LYS A 4 -13.74 35.36 7.89
C LYS A 4 -12.40 34.64 7.66
N THR A 5 -12.43 33.45 7.07
CA THR A 5 -11.23 32.64 6.84
C THR A 5 -10.42 33.21 5.68
N PRO A 6 -9.10 33.41 5.84
CA PRO A 6 -8.24 33.73 4.69
C PRO A 6 -8.25 32.58 3.67
N GLY A 7 -8.60 32.86 2.42
CA GLY A 7 -8.59 31.85 1.35
C GLY A 7 -9.88 31.03 1.24
N THR A 8 -9.76 29.76 0.86
CA THR A 8 -10.89 28.90 0.50
C THR A 8 -11.08 27.78 1.52
N VAL A 9 -12.28 27.68 2.09
CA VAL A 9 -12.67 26.59 3.00
C VAL A 9 -13.14 25.36 2.22
N TYR A 10 -12.64 24.18 2.58
CA TYR A 10 -13.18 22.91 2.08
C TYR A 10 -14.51 22.62 2.75
N LYS A 11 -15.62 22.82 2.03
CA LYS A 11 -16.97 22.74 2.60
C LYS A 11 -17.28 21.42 3.30
N ALA A 12 -16.78 20.30 2.79
CA ALA A 12 -16.99 18.97 3.37
C ALA A 12 -16.25 18.75 4.71
N SER A 13 -15.33 19.63 5.07
CA SER A 13 -14.55 19.57 6.31
C SER A 13 -15.14 20.37 7.47
N VAL A 14 -16.24 21.10 7.25
CA VAL A 14 -16.87 21.92 8.30
C VAL A 14 -17.59 21.00 9.29
N ASN A 15 -17.12 20.96 10.53
CA ASN A 15 -17.72 20.19 11.61
C ASN A 15 -17.76 21.03 12.90
N GLU A 16 -18.72 20.75 13.78
CA GLU A 16 -18.86 21.41 15.07
C GLU A 16 -18.69 20.40 16.21
N ILE A 17 -17.99 20.81 17.26
CA ILE A 17 -17.83 20.05 18.51
C ILE A 17 -17.72 21.03 19.68
N ASP A 18 -18.52 20.84 20.73
CA ASP A 18 -18.54 21.68 21.94
C ASP A 18 -18.53 23.20 21.69
N GLY A 19 -19.33 23.65 20.72
CA GLY A 19 -19.44 25.07 20.34
C GLY A 19 -18.21 25.63 19.60
N VAL A 20 -17.31 24.77 19.13
CA VAL A 20 -16.18 25.10 18.27
C VAL A 20 -16.42 24.49 16.90
N THR A 21 -16.55 25.34 15.88
CA THR A 21 -16.54 24.91 14.49
C THR A 21 -15.09 24.76 14.03
N ILE A 22 -14.77 23.64 13.38
CA ILE A 22 -13.44 23.33 12.84
C ILE A 22 -13.61 23.00 11.35
N ALA A 23 -12.77 23.58 10.50
CA ALA A 23 -12.72 23.25 9.08
C ALA A 23 -11.28 23.24 8.57
N MET A 24 -11.02 22.57 7.45
CA MET A 24 -9.82 22.80 6.66
C MET A 24 -10.04 23.93 5.67
N ALA A 25 -8.98 24.69 5.42
CA ALA A 25 -8.92 25.73 4.43
C ALA A 25 -7.56 25.70 3.71
N ARG A 26 -7.46 26.46 2.62
CA ARG A 26 -6.22 26.72 1.91
C ARG A 26 -6.11 28.18 1.52
N ASP A 27 -4.89 28.70 1.48
CA ASP A 27 -4.58 29.99 0.88
C ASP A 27 -3.59 29.80 -0.30
N GLY A 28 -2.98 30.89 -0.78
CA GLY A 28 -2.01 30.84 -1.88
C GLY A 28 -0.70 30.11 -1.54
N LYS A 29 -0.46 29.76 -0.28
CA LYS A 29 0.80 29.18 0.21
C LYS A 29 0.64 27.78 0.80
N GLU A 30 -0.43 27.55 1.56
CA GLU A 30 -0.55 26.33 2.36
C GLU A 30 -2.00 25.91 2.62
N LYS A 31 -2.15 24.70 3.13
CA LYS A 31 -3.39 24.22 3.77
C LYS A 31 -3.26 24.33 5.29
N PHE A 32 -4.39 24.56 5.96
CA PHE A 32 -4.44 24.70 7.41
C PHE A 32 -5.83 24.36 7.95
N LEU A 33 -5.93 24.18 9.25
CA LEU A 33 -7.20 24.14 9.97
C LEU A 33 -7.59 25.56 10.40
N VAL A 34 -8.89 25.85 10.35
CA VAL A 34 -9.48 27.05 10.91
C VAL A 34 -10.48 26.66 11.99
N LEU A 35 -10.38 27.30 13.15
CA LEU A 35 -11.30 27.11 14.26
C LEU A 35 -12.04 28.42 14.54
N ASP A 36 -13.35 28.33 14.75
CA ASP A 36 -14.25 29.44 15.09
C ASP A 36 -15.06 29.03 16.33
N GLY A 37 -14.95 29.77 17.43
CA GLY A 37 -15.62 29.43 18.69
C GLY A 37 -15.06 30.18 19.89
N ASN A 38 -15.53 29.83 21.09
CA ASN A 38 -15.03 30.43 22.33
C ASN A 38 -13.55 30.04 22.54
N ALA A 39 -12.66 31.03 22.57
CA ALA A 39 -11.24 30.80 22.80
C ALA A 39 -10.95 30.11 24.15
N ALA A 40 -11.82 30.23 25.16
CA ALA A 40 -11.68 29.54 26.43
C ALA A 40 -12.14 28.06 26.39
N SER A 41 -12.71 27.58 25.27
CA SER A 41 -13.12 26.19 25.12
C SER A 41 -11.90 25.24 25.21
N PRO A 42 -11.98 24.14 25.97
CA PRO A 42 -10.94 23.12 26.00
C PRO A 42 -10.59 22.58 24.62
N VAL A 43 -11.60 22.37 23.75
CA VAL A 43 -11.38 21.92 22.37
C VAL A 43 -10.57 22.96 21.60
N PHE A 44 -10.95 24.24 21.70
CA PHE A 44 -10.25 25.31 21.01
C PHE A 44 -8.78 25.41 21.45
N GLN A 45 -8.49 25.21 22.73
CA GLN A 45 -7.14 25.27 23.30
C GLN A 45 -6.26 24.07 22.95
N GLU A 46 -6.85 22.90 22.67
CA GLU A 46 -6.07 21.70 22.28
C GLU A 46 -5.41 21.84 20.90
N PHE A 47 -5.99 22.63 20.01
CA PHE A 47 -5.36 22.90 18.71
C PHE A 47 -4.32 24.01 18.82
N GLU A 48 -3.10 23.73 18.36
CA GLU A 48 -2.03 24.71 18.21
C GLU A 48 -2.27 25.59 16.99
N GLY A 49 -2.01 26.90 17.10
CA GLY A 49 -2.20 27.83 15.98
C GLY A 49 -2.15 29.28 16.40
N GLU A 50 -2.11 30.16 15.41
CA GLU A 50 -2.16 31.61 15.59
C GLU A 50 -3.61 32.10 15.65
N LEU A 51 -3.90 33.04 16.53
CA LEU A 51 -5.18 33.74 16.54
C LEU A 51 -5.20 34.79 15.43
N LEU A 52 -6.22 34.73 14.58
CA LEU A 52 -6.48 35.71 13.54
C LEU A 52 -7.51 36.75 14.03
N ALA A 53 -7.63 37.82 13.25
CA ALA A 53 -8.69 38.80 13.43
C ALA A 53 -10.08 38.13 13.40
N GLY A 54 -11.01 38.63 14.23
CA GLY A 54 -12.38 38.10 14.29
C GLY A 54 -12.56 36.85 15.14
N GLY A 55 -11.55 36.46 15.94
CA GLY A 55 -11.63 35.38 16.92
C GLY A 55 -11.33 33.98 16.37
N LEU A 56 -10.87 33.89 15.13
CA LEU A 56 -10.49 32.61 14.51
C LEU A 56 -9.11 32.16 14.99
N LYS A 57 -8.86 30.85 14.96
CA LYS A 57 -7.51 30.28 15.05
C LYS A 57 -7.12 29.62 13.73
N LYS A 58 -5.99 30.02 13.15
CA LYS A 58 -5.33 29.33 12.04
C LYS A 58 -4.31 28.35 12.61
N ALA A 59 -4.60 27.07 12.46
CA ALA A 59 -3.86 25.96 13.03
C ALA A 59 -3.12 25.20 11.91
N PRO A 60 -1.79 24.99 11.99
CA PRO A 60 -1.05 24.27 10.95
C PRO A 60 -1.46 22.79 10.91
N LEU A 61 -1.18 22.12 9.79
CA LEU A 61 -1.35 20.67 9.66
C LEU A 61 -0.20 19.93 10.38
N SER A 62 -0.18 20.02 11.71
CA SER A 62 0.86 19.43 12.57
C SER A 62 0.43 18.09 13.19
N ALA A 63 1.39 17.31 13.69
CA ALA A 63 1.10 16.05 14.39
C ALA A 63 0.21 16.25 15.64
N VAL A 64 0.36 17.39 16.34
CA VAL A 64 -0.49 17.76 17.49
C VAL A 64 -1.94 17.96 17.04
N ASN A 65 -2.14 18.74 15.98
CA ASN A 65 -3.47 19.01 15.45
C ASN A 65 -4.11 17.77 14.79
N ALA A 66 -3.32 16.89 14.16
CA ALA A 66 -3.81 15.60 13.67
C ALA A 66 -4.25 14.68 14.83
N ALA A 67 -3.52 14.68 15.95
CA ALA A 67 -3.91 13.93 17.15
C ALA A 67 -5.20 14.48 17.76
N ALA A 68 -5.36 15.82 17.82
CA ALA A 68 -6.59 16.47 18.26
C ALA A 68 -7.79 16.09 17.35
N LEU A 69 -7.62 16.10 16.02
CA LEU A 69 -8.66 15.65 15.09
C LEU A 69 -9.07 14.19 15.36
N ARG A 70 -8.12 13.28 15.55
CA ARG A 70 -8.44 11.87 15.87
C ARG A 70 -9.21 11.70 17.17
N ARG A 71 -8.94 12.57 18.17
CA ARG A 71 -9.62 12.54 19.46
C ARG A 71 -11.07 13.03 19.35
N HIS A 72 -11.27 14.18 18.73
CA HIS A 72 -12.58 14.84 18.63
C HIS A 72 -13.46 14.29 17.50
N PHE A 73 -12.83 13.74 16.46
CA PHE A 73 -13.49 13.14 15.31
C PHE A 73 -12.91 11.74 15.05
N PRO A 74 -13.33 10.71 15.82
CA PRO A 74 -12.73 9.36 15.75
C PRO A 74 -12.76 8.71 14.36
N TRP A 75 -13.66 9.13 13.47
CA TRP A 75 -13.71 8.68 12.08
C TRP A 75 -12.50 9.13 11.23
N THR A 76 -11.70 10.07 11.74
CA THR A 76 -10.42 10.47 11.15
C THR A 76 -9.26 9.59 11.58
N ALA A 77 -9.45 8.65 12.52
CA ALA A 77 -8.42 7.69 12.89
C ALA A 77 -8.51 6.42 12.00
N PRO A 78 -7.36 5.81 11.64
CA PRO A 78 -7.38 4.55 10.90
C PRO A 78 -7.93 3.41 11.78
N VAL A 79 -8.65 2.50 11.15
CA VAL A 79 -9.30 1.35 11.79
C VAL A 79 -8.86 0.04 11.13
N SER A 80 -8.95 -1.07 11.87
CA SER A 80 -8.74 -2.38 11.26
C SER A 80 -9.81 -2.66 10.21
N LEU A 81 -9.39 -3.21 9.07
CA LEU A 81 -10.25 -3.56 7.95
C LEU A 81 -10.45 -5.08 7.84
N ARG A 82 -10.21 -5.84 8.92
CA ARG A 82 -10.18 -7.32 8.87
C ARG A 82 -11.50 -7.94 8.43
N ASN A 83 -12.59 -7.22 8.71
CA ASN A 83 -13.96 -7.61 8.35
C ASN A 83 -14.41 -7.07 6.98
N ARG A 84 -13.56 -6.30 6.28
CA ARG A 84 -13.86 -5.77 4.95
C ARG A 84 -13.47 -6.79 3.88
N LYS A 85 -14.41 -7.02 2.96
CA LYS A 85 -14.26 -8.02 1.89
C LYS A 85 -13.20 -7.62 0.86
N THR A 86 -13.32 -6.39 0.35
CA THR A 86 -12.43 -5.83 -0.69
C THR A 86 -11.71 -4.63 -0.13
N THR A 87 -10.39 -4.66 -0.14
CA THR A 87 -9.55 -3.58 0.37
C THR A 87 -8.51 -3.17 -0.66
N ILE A 88 -8.20 -1.88 -0.75
CA ILE A 88 -7.20 -1.37 -1.69
C ILE A 88 -6.20 -0.50 -0.96
N GLY A 89 -4.92 -0.87 -1.07
CA GLY A 89 -3.77 -0.11 -0.65
C GLY A 89 -3.59 1.13 -1.51
N CYS A 90 -3.66 2.30 -0.90
CA CYS A 90 -3.60 3.61 -1.56
C CYS A 90 -2.31 4.33 -1.16
N GLY A 91 -1.16 3.70 -1.40
CA GLY A 91 0.12 4.25 -1.01
C GLY A 91 0.34 5.64 -1.61
N ASP A 92 0.83 6.55 -0.76
CA ASP A 92 1.02 7.95 -1.08
C ASP A 92 2.38 8.41 -0.56
N ARG A 93 3.31 8.60 -1.50
CA ARG A 93 4.69 9.05 -1.23
C ARG A 93 4.78 10.55 -0.95
N LEU A 94 3.71 11.30 -1.20
CA LEU A 94 3.66 12.76 -1.19
C LEU A 94 2.88 13.31 -0.01
N GLY A 95 1.86 12.57 0.47
CA GLY A 95 0.93 13.04 1.50
C GLY A 95 -0.19 13.93 0.96
N LEU A 96 -0.52 13.81 -0.34
CA LEU A 96 -1.43 14.71 -1.06
C LEU A 96 -2.57 13.97 -1.78
N ALA A 97 -2.48 12.65 -1.96
CA ALA A 97 -3.29 11.88 -2.91
C ALA A 97 -4.62 11.37 -2.35
N SER A 98 -4.74 11.24 -1.02
CA SER A 98 -5.88 10.56 -0.38
C SER A 98 -7.24 11.15 -0.73
N ALA A 99 -7.34 12.47 -0.97
CA ALA A 99 -8.60 13.08 -1.41
C ALA A 99 -9.08 12.53 -2.77
N GLY A 100 -8.16 12.35 -3.73
CA GLY A 100 -8.43 11.73 -5.03
C GLY A 100 -8.73 10.23 -4.90
N HIS A 101 -8.00 9.52 -4.03
CA HIS A 101 -8.26 8.11 -3.73
C HIS A 101 -9.69 7.91 -3.19
N ILE A 102 -10.09 8.71 -2.20
CA ILE A 102 -11.43 8.68 -1.61
C ILE A 102 -12.49 9.01 -2.66
N ALA A 103 -12.25 10.01 -3.51
CA ALA A 103 -13.21 10.42 -4.55
C ALA A 103 -13.54 9.28 -5.53
N ALA A 104 -12.58 8.40 -5.82
CA ALA A 104 -12.80 7.19 -6.62
C ALA A 104 -13.46 6.10 -5.78
N ILE A 105 -12.82 5.68 -4.68
CA ILE A 105 -13.16 4.47 -3.93
C ILE A 105 -14.55 4.56 -3.29
N LYS A 106 -14.99 5.76 -2.89
CA LYS A 106 -16.33 5.94 -2.28
C LYS A 106 -17.49 5.54 -3.19
N GLN A 107 -17.25 5.39 -4.49
CA GLN A 107 -18.25 4.95 -5.48
C GLN A 107 -18.36 3.42 -5.59
N TYR A 108 -17.46 2.68 -4.94
CA TYR A 108 -17.29 1.23 -5.09
C TYR A 108 -17.44 0.51 -3.75
N GLN A 109 -17.81 -0.78 -3.80
CA GLN A 109 -17.86 -1.68 -2.65
C GLN A 109 -16.45 -2.13 -2.22
N ALA A 110 -15.54 -1.17 -2.04
CA ALA A 110 -14.19 -1.36 -1.54
C ALA A 110 -13.92 -0.39 -0.38
N THR A 111 -12.93 -0.73 0.46
CA THR A 111 -12.48 0.12 1.58
C THR A 111 -11.00 0.48 1.40
N PRO A 112 -10.63 1.78 1.50
CA PRO A 112 -9.27 2.21 1.26
C PRO A 112 -8.37 1.97 2.47
N VAL A 113 -7.12 1.58 2.22
CA VAL A 113 -5.99 1.71 3.15
C VAL A 113 -5.21 2.95 2.71
N LEU A 114 -5.54 4.11 3.29
CA LEU A 114 -5.05 5.43 2.80
C LEU A 114 -3.63 5.76 3.28
N ALA A 115 -3.23 5.22 4.43
CA ALA A 115 -1.89 5.43 4.96
C ALA A 115 -1.08 4.15 4.80
N GLN A 116 -0.38 4.02 3.67
CA GLN A 116 0.46 2.86 3.36
C GLN A 116 1.80 3.34 2.79
N GLN A 117 2.90 2.94 3.41
CA GLN A 117 4.25 3.04 2.84
C GLN A 117 5.12 1.92 3.38
N SER A 118 6.13 1.52 2.61
CA SER A 118 7.21 0.66 3.11
C SER A 118 8.33 1.47 3.77
N MET A 119 9.14 0.82 4.62
CA MET A 119 10.34 1.44 5.21
C MET A 119 11.27 2.04 4.14
N ARG A 120 11.44 1.35 3.01
CA ARG A 120 12.25 1.84 1.88
C ARG A 120 11.72 3.17 1.33
N GLU A 121 10.40 3.31 1.22
CA GLU A 121 9.79 4.55 0.73
C GLU A 121 9.86 5.68 1.76
N LEU A 122 9.72 5.38 3.05
CA LEU A 122 9.92 6.34 4.14
C LEU A 122 11.34 6.91 4.10
N ASP A 123 12.34 6.02 4.02
CA ASP A 123 13.73 6.43 3.86
C ASP A 123 13.86 7.33 2.64
N MET A 124 13.51 6.82 1.44
CA MET A 124 13.63 7.53 0.16
C MET A 124 12.95 8.90 0.11
N THR A 125 11.87 9.09 0.86
CA THR A 125 11.12 10.36 0.89
C THR A 125 11.49 11.25 2.09
N GLY A 126 12.27 10.75 3.05
CA GLY A 126 12.58 11.44 4.29
C GLY A 126 11.34 11.62 5.18
N ARG A 127 10.41 10.66 5.13
CA ARG A 127 9.14 10.68 5.87
C ARG A 127 9.14 9.64 6.98
N THR A 128 8.15 9.74 7.86
CA THR A 128 7.90 8.79 8.95
C THR A 128 6.48 8.23 8.85
N TYR A 129 6.24 7.05 9.44
CA TYR A 129 4.88 6.50 9.52
C TYR A 129 3.87 7.46 10.17
N ARG A 130 4.29 8.24 11.17
CA ARG A 130 3.44 9.26 11.80
C ARG A 130 2.96 10.29 10.78
N GLN A 131 3.86 10.82 9.95
CA GLN A 131 3.48 11.75 8.88
C GLN A 131 2.52 11.13 7.88
N VAL A 132 2.75 9.87 7.45
CA VAL A 132 1.84 9.16 6.54
C VAL A 132 0.43 9.05 7.12
N VAL A 133 0.30 8.72 8.42
CA VAL A 133 -1.00 8.65 9.10
C VAL A 133 -1.63 10.03 9.25
N ASP A 134 -0.85 11.04 9.65
CA ASP A 134 -1.35 12.40 9.86
C ASP A 134 -1.82 13.05 8.54
N ASP A 135 -1.12 12.85 7.43
CA ASP A 135 -1.53 13.30 6.10
C ASP A 135 -2.90 12.70 5.71
N ALA A 136 -3.09 11.40 5.95
CA ALA A 136 -4.37 10.73 5.71
C ALA A 136 -5.49 11.27 6.62
N VAL A 137 -5.21 11.57 7.89
CA VAL A 137 -6.17 12.17 8.84
C VAL A 137 -6.70 13.50 8.29
N PHE A 138 -5.80 14.38 7.85
CA PHE A 138 -6.17 15.67 7.29
C PHE A 138 -6.97 15.49 6.00
N LEU A 139 -6.54 14.65 5.07
CA LEU A 139 -7.25 14.49 3.79
C LEU A 139 -8.62 13.79 3.95
N VAL A 140 -8.77 12.88 4.91
CA VAL A 140 -10.07 12.29 5.31
C VAL A 140 -10.99 13.37 5.88
N TYR A 141 -10.46 14.24 6.75
CA TYR A 141 -11.20 15.36 7.30
C TYR A 141 -11.58 16.39 6.22
N GLN A 142 -10.66 16.72 5.30
CA GLN A 142 -10.84 17.64 4.18
C GLN A 142 -12.09 17.31 3.36
N VAL A 143 -12.27 16.01 3.05
CA VAL A 143 -13.35 15.53 2.18
C VAL A 143 -14.54 14.96 2.95
N GLY A 144 -14.52 14.98 4.29
CA GLY A 144 -15.60 14.49 5.15
C GLY A 144 -15.86 12.99 5.01
N TYR A 145 -14.84 12.17 4.78
CA TYR A 145 -14.99 10.73 4.60
C TYR A 145 -15.14 10.00 5.94
N ARG A 146 -16.27 9.30 6.14
CA ARG A 146 -16.63 8.71 7.44
C ARG A 146 -16.83 7.19 7.43
N ASP A 147 -16.66 6.53 6.28
CA ASP A 147 -16.87 5.07 6.15
C ASP A 147 -15.79 4.22 6.84
N GLY A 148 -14.70 4.86 7.30
CA GLY A 148 -13.52 4.24 7.88
C GLY A 148 -12.48 3.87 6.82
N TYR A 149 -11.20 3.92 7.20
CA TYR A 149 -10.06 3.62 6.33
C TYR A 149 -8.96 2.90 7.12
N GLY A 150 -8.08 2.19 6.42
CA GLY A 150 -6.95 1.48 7.02
C GLY A 150 -5.64 2.27 6.96
N ALA A 151 -4.68 1.85 7.79
CA ALA A 151 -3.28 2.25 7.68
C ALA A 151 -2.38 1.01 7.84
N ASP A 152 -1.42 0.85 6.93
CA ASP A 152 -0.58 -0.34 6.78
C ASP A 152 0.90 0.02 6.91
N GLY A 153 1.56 -0.63 7.88
CA GLY A 153 3.02 -0.70 7.94
C GLY A 153 3.50 -1.77 6.97
N ASP A 154 3.93 -1.34 5.79
CA ASP A 154 4.19 -2.22 4.65
C ASP A 154 5.61 -2.82 4.69
N HIS A 155 5.75 -4.07 4.23
CA HIS A 155 7.02 -4.82 4.17
C HIS A 155 7.87 -4.78 5.47
N LEU A 156 7.23 -4.98 6.63
CA LEU A 156 7.91 -5.00 7.92
C LEU A 156 8.49 -6.38 8.22
N LYS A 157 9.73 -6.42 8.73
CA LYS A 157 10.49 -7.68 8.92
C LYS A 157 10.87 -7.96 10.37
N LYS A 158 10.78 -6.95 11.24
CA LYS A 158 11.27 -7.00 12.62
C LYS A 158 10.24 -6.38 13.56
N ILE A 159 10.09 -6.97 14.75
CA ILE A 159 9.16 -6.48 15.79
C ILE A 159 9.42 -5.01 16.14
N LYS A 160 10.69 -4.57 16.13
CA LYS A 160 11.04 -3.17 16.39
C LYS A 160 10.39 -2.20 15.38
N ASP A 161 10.41 -2.54 14.09
CA ASP A 161 9.83 -1.69 13.05
C ASP A 161 8.29 -1.77 13.08
N ILE A 162 7.74 -2.93 13.47
CA ILE A 162 6.32 -3.11 13.79
C ILE A 162 5.90 -2.19 14.92
N ASP A 163 6.67 -2.09 16.01
CA ASP A 163 6.36 -1.18 17.11
C ASP A 163 6.35 0.29 16.68
N VAL A 164 7.19 0.69 15.71
CA VAL A 164 7.14 2.05 15.14
C VAL A 164 5.82 2.28 14.37
N ALA A 165 5.38 1.31 13.56
CA ALA A 165 4.11 1.39 12.84
C ALA A 165 2.90 1.40 13.80
N LEU A 166 2.91 0.53 14.82
CA LEU A 166 1.89 0.49 15.86
C LEU A 166 1.82 1.80 16.65
N ALA A 167 2.97 2.39 16.99
CA ALA A 167 3.06 3.69 17.64
C ALA A 167 2.56 4.82 16.75
N ALA A 168 2.62 4.69 15.42
CA ALA A 168 1.98 5.59 14.47
C ALA A 168 0.45 5.42 14.39
N GLY A 169 -0.10 4.35 14.98
CA GLY A 169 -1.52 4.03 14.98
C GLY A 169 -1.96 3.15 13.81
N MET A 170 -1.04 2.46 13.14
CA MET A 170 -1.36 1.59 12.00
C MET A 170 -1.93 0.25 12.48
N PRO A 171 -3.19 -0.09 12.13
CA PRO A 171 -3.78 -1.37 12.50
C PRO A 171 -3.36 -2.52 11.57
N MET A 172 -2.98 -2.24 10.33
CA MET A 172 -2.51 -3.25 9.39
C MET A 172 -0.99 -3.35 9.42
N ILE A 173 -0.49 -4.57 9.45
CA ILE A 173 0.93 -4.90 9.43
C ILE A 173 1.15 -5.95 8.36
N THR A 174 1.99 -5.61 7.39
CA THR A 174 2.43 -6.53 6.35
C THR A 174 3.76 -7.13 6.75
N LEU A 175 3.71 -8.38 7.21
CA LEU A 175 4.87 -9.12 7.66
C LEU A 175 5.56 -9.77 6.46
N ASP A 176 6.71 -9.22 6.08
CA ASP A 176 7.57 -9.79 5.05
C ASP A 176 8.50 -10.84 5.68
N LEU A 177 8.31 -12.09 5.28
CA LEU A 177 9.03 -13.25 5.80
C LEU A 177 10.32 -13.57 5.03
N SER A 178 10.67 -12.79 4.00
CA SER A 178 11.80 -13.05 3.08
C SER A 178 13.15 -13.22 3.80
N GLU A 179 13.39 -12.49 4.89
CA GLU A 179 14.66 -12.54 5.65
C GLU A 179 14.75 -13.73 6.61
N VAL A 180 13.62 -14.33 6.99
CA VAL A 180 13.56 -15.43 7.96
C VAL A 180 13.34 -16.77 7.26
N MET A 181 12.74 -16.78 6.07
CA MET A 181 12.59 -18.00 5.27
C MET A 181 13.91 -18.43 4.63
N LEU A 182 14.11 -19.74 4.49
CA LEU A 182 15.26 -20.28 3.77
C LEU A 182 14.94 -20.41 2.27
N ALA A 183 14.85 -19.26 1.58
CA ALA A 183 14.46 -19.18 0.17
C ALA A 183 15.31 -20.08 -0.75
N ALA A 184 16.61 -20.21 -0.45
CA ALA A 184 17.55 -21.02 -1.22
C ALA A 184 17.14 -22.50 -1.31
N ALA A 185 16.44 -23.04 -0.30
CA ALA A 185 15.98 -24.42 -0.30
C ALA A 185 14.96 -24.72 -1.41
N GLY A 186 14.34 -23.70 -2.02
CA GLY A 186 13.53 -23.86 -3.23
C GLY A 186 14.32 -24.42 -4.41
N GLY A 187 15.62 -24.12 -4.51
CA GLY A 187 16.50 -24.57 -5.59
C GLY A 187 17.44 -25.72 -5.22
N TRP A 188 17.40 -26.23 -3.99
CA TRP A 188 18.30 -27.32 -3.56
C TRP A 188 17.95 -28.66 -4.22
N PRO A 189 18.96 -29.50 -4.53
CA PRO A 189 18.72 -30.90 -4.85
C PRO A 189 17.93 -31.61 -3.74
N GLN A 190 17.11 -32.60 -4.11
CA GLN A 190 16.25 -33.29 -3.13
C GLN A 190 17.05 -33.95 -2.00
N ALA A 191 18.20 -34.56 -2.28
CA ALA A 191 19.05 -35.18 -1.26
C ALA A 191 19.48 -34.19 -0.15
N GLN A 192 19.82 -32.95 -0.53
CA GLN A 192 20.17 -31.90 0.44
C GLN A 192 18.96 -31.47 1.28
N VAL A 193 17.76 -31.43 0.69
CA VAL A 193 16.52 -31.19 1.44
C VAL A 193 16.23 -32.32 2.41
N ASP A 194 16.45 -33.56 2.01
CA ASP A 194 16.21 -34.74 2.86
C ASP A 194 17.18 -34.78 4.05
N GLU A 195 18.46 -34.45 3.84
CA GLU A 195 19.46 -34.29 4.89
C GLU A 195 19.05 -33.20 5.89
N ALA A 196 18.73 -31.99 5.40
CA ALA A 196 18.27 -30.91 6.26
C ALA A 196 16.96 -31.25 6.99
N PHE A 197 16.04 -31.97 6.32
CA PHE A 197 14.80 -32.41 6.93
C PHE A 197 15.05 -33.44 8.02
N ALA A 198 16.03 -34.34 7.87
CA ALA A 198 16.36 -35.35 8.86
C ALA A 198 16.83 -34.76 10.21
N GLU A 199 17.43 -33.56 10.19
CA GLU A 199 17.85 -32.82 11.38
C GLU A 199 16.68 -32.22 12.18
N LEU A 200 15.48 -32.15 11.61
CA LEU A 200 14.29 -31.72 12.35
C LEU A 200 13.88 -32.76 13.40
N ASN A 201 13.28 -32.28 14.50
CA ASN A 201 12.71 -33.13 15.54
C ASN A 201 11.78 -34.22 14.95
N ALA A 202 11.92 -35.46 15.44
CA ALA A 202 11.19 -36.61 14.92
C ALA A 202 9.67 -36.44 14.92
N ASP A 203 9.11 -35.83 15.97
CA ASP A 203 7.67 -35.57 16.08
C ASP A 203 7.21 -34.53 15.05
N THR A 204 8.00 -33.48 14.84
CA THR A 204 7.74 -32.48 13.78
C THR A 204 7.76 -33.14 12.40
N ARG A 205 8.77 -33.96 12.10
CA ARG A 205 8.87 -34.66 10.81
C ARG A 205 7.65 -35.56 10.59
N LYS A 206 7.29 -36.35 11.59
CA LYS A 206 6.14 -37.25 11.56
C LYS A 206 4.84 -36.46 11.36
N GLN A 207 4.63 -35.40 12.13
CA GLN A 207 3.43 -34.56 12.02
C GLN A 207 3.27 -33.98 10.61
N LEU A 208 4.34 -33.44 10.02
CA LEU A 208 4.29 -32.84 8.69
C LEU A 208 3.97 -33.87 7.61
N LEU A 209 4.65 -35.02 7.65
CA LEU A 209 4.40 -36.09 6.68
C LEU A 209 2.98 -36.65 6.83
N ASP A 210 2.50 -36.91 8.05
CA ASP A 210 1.14 -37.41 8.28
C ASP A 210 0.05 -36.42 7.82
N SER A 211 0.32 -35.13 7.98
CA SER A 211 -0.63 -34.05 7.65
C SER A 211 -0.73 -33.80 6.16
N TYR A 212 0.37 -33.92 5.42
CA TYR A 212 0.45 -33.43 4.04
C TYR A 212 0.90 -34.49 3.02
N ALA A 213 1.80 -35.40 3.35
CA ALA A 213 2.42 -36.26 2.34
C ALA A 213 1.45 -37.30 1.75
N GLY A 214 1.43 -37.41 0.42
CA GLY A 214 0.54 -38.28 -0.34
C GLY A 214 -0.93 -37.86 -0.30
N LYS A 215 -1.26 -36.68 0.22
CA LYS A 215 -2.63 -36.19 0.31
C LYS A 215 -3.03 -35.51 -0.99
N LYS A 216 -4.21 -35.85 -1.49
CA LYS A 216 -4.95 -35.09 -2.50
C LYS A 216 -5.95 -34.20 -1.79
N ILE A 217 -5.73 -32.89 -1.87
CA ILE A 217 -6.49 -31.88 -1.15
C ILE A 217 -7.42 -31.21 -2.15
N ARG A 218 -8.73 -31.41 -1.97
CA ARG A 218 -9.76 -30.75 -2.76
C ARG A 218 -10.11 -29.40 -2.16
N LEU A 219 -9.99 -28.34 -2.96
CA LEU A 219 -10.21 -26.94 -2.61
C LEU A 219 -11.25 -26.37 -3.57
N GLY A 220 -12.53 -26.61 -3.28
CA GLY A 220 -13.62 -26.31 -4.21
C GLY A 220 -13.49 -27.12 -5.51
N GLU A 221 -13.16 -26.43 -6.60
CA GLU A 221 -12.98 -27.01 -7.93
C GLU A 221 -11.52 -27.36 -8.25
N SER A 222 -10.57 -26.88 -7.44
CA SER A 222 -9.16 -27.20 -7.59
C SER A 222 -8.78 -28.41 -6.72
N GLU A 223 -7.74 -29.12 -7.15
CA GLU A 223 -7.10 -30.19 -6.38
C GLU A 223 -5.59 -29.92 -6.33
N ILE A 224 -4.99 -30.14 -5.16
CA ILE A 224 -3.55 -30.05 -4.96
C ILE A 224 -3.07 -31.40 -4.43
N GLU A 225 -1.99 -31.91 -5.01
CA GLU A 225 -1.26 -33.05 -4.48
C GLU A 225 -0.02 -32.58 -3.74
N MET A 226 0.19 -33.11 -2.54
CA MET A 226 1.36 -32.83 -1.71
C MET A 226 2.17 -34.12 -1.59
N ASP A 227 3.19 -34.30 -2.43
CA ASP A 227 4.13 -35.41 -2.26
C ASP A 227 5.08 -35.18 -1.08
N ALA A 228 5.77 -36.23 -0.64
CA ALA A 228 6.66 -36.15 0.52
C ALA A 228 7.82 -35.17 0.30
N ASP A 229 8.32 -35.06 -0.93
CA ASP A 229 9.46 -34.19 -1.27
C ASP A 229 9.09 -32.72 -1.17
N THR A 230 7.92 -32.35 -1.68
CA THR A 230 7.33 -31.01 -1.56
C THR A 230 7.10 -30.65 -0.09
N VAL A 231 6.62 -31.59 0.73
CA VAL A 231 6.43 -31.37 2.18
C VAL A 231 7.77 -31.09 2.87
N ARG A 232 8.80 -31.89 2.61
CA ARG A 232 10.13 -31.68 3.20
C ARG A 232 10.72 -30.34 2.77
N ARG A 233 10.58 -29.99 1.48
CA ARG A 233 11.05 -28.70 0.95
C ARG A 233 10.34 -27.53 1.60
N CYS A 234 9.01 -27.58 1.70
CA CYS A 234 8.23 -26.55 2.39
C CYS A 234 8.65 -26.43 3.87
N ALA A 235 8.89 -27.56 4.55
CA ALA A 235 9.32 -27.57 5.93
C ALA A 235 10.63 -26.78 6.12
N ILE A 236 11.62 -27.05 5.28
CA ILE A 236 12.93 -26.38 5.33
C ILE A 236 12.83 -24.91 4.92
N MET A 237 12.01 -24.57 3.92
CA MET A 237 11.85 -23.19 3.48
C MET A 237 11.15 -22.33 4.52
N TYR A 238 10.08 -22.83 5.16
CA TYR A 238 9.09 -21.98 5.79
C TYR A 238 8.97 -22.10 7.31
N LEU A 239 9.29 -23.25 7.94
CA LEU A 239 8.93 -23.46 9.36
C LEU A 239 9.41 -22.34 10.29
N GLN A 240 10.67 -21.93 10.17
CA GLN A 240 11.24 -20.84 10.97
C GLN A 240 10.50 -19.51 10.75
N ALA A 241 10.15 -19.21 9.51
CA ALA A 241 9.39 -18.00 9.17
C ALA A 241 7.96 -18.05 9.74
N LEU A 242 7.33 -19.23 9.78
CA LEU A 242 5.99 -19.40 10.36
C LEU A 242 6.00 -19.35 11.88
N ASP A 243 7.09 -19.78 12.52
CA ASP A 243 7.29 -19.58 13.96
C ASP A 243 7.42 -18.08 14.28
N PHE A 244 8.19 -17.32 13.49
CA PHE A 244 8.26 -15.87 13.63
C PHE A 244 6.91 -15.18 13.36
N ALA A 245 6.13 -15.64 12.38
CA ALA A 245 4.77 -15.13 12.15
C ALA A 245 3.86 -15.33 13.37
N LYS A 246 4.04 -16.41 14.14
CA LYS A 246 3.34 -16.64 15.40
C LYS A 246 3.74 -15.62 16.47
N GLU A 247 5.04 -15.37 16.64
CA GLU A 247 5.54 -14.36 17.58
C GLU A 247 4.98 -12.97 17.25
N VAL A 248 4.98 -12.59 15.96
CA VAL A 248 4.40 -11.33 15.50
C VAL A 248 2.91 -11.27 15.78
N HIS A 249 2.16 -12.33 15.47
CA HIS A 249 0.73 -12.39 15.77
C HIS A 249 0.43 -12.20 17.27
N GLU A 250 1.14 -12.90 18.15
CA GLU A 250 0.99 -12.75 19.60
C GLU A 250 1.32 -11.33 20.07
N HIS A 251 2.37 -10.73 19.51
CA HIS A 251 2.74 -9.33 19.77
C HIS A 251 1.64 -8.34 19.35
N LEU A 252 1.07 -8.51 18.15
CA LEU A 252 -0.03 -7.68 17.66
C LEU A 252 -1.28 -7.83 18.53
N LYS A 253 -1.64 -9.07 18.89
CA LYS A 253 -2.77 -9.37 19.78
C LYS A 253 -2.59 -8.72 21.15
N ALA A 254 -1.38 -8.76 21.72
CA ALA A 254 -1.09 -8.12 23.00
C ALA A 254 -1.22 -6.59 22.96
N LYS A 255 -0.90 -5.97 21.83
CA LYS A 255 -0.93 -4.50 21.66
C LYS A 255 -2.30 -3.96 21.24
N ARG A 256 -3.07 -4.71 20.44
CA ARG A 256 -4.29 -4.23 19.77
C ARG A 256 -5.53 -5.08 20.02
N GLY A 257 -5.44 -6.17 20.79
CA GLY A 257 -6.52 -7.15 20.89
C GLY A 257 -6.87 -7.67 19.50
N ASP A 258 -8.15 -7.64 19.15
CA ASP A 258 -8.65 -8.07 17.83
C ASP A 258 -8.64 -7.00 16.73
N GLN A 259 -8.18 -5.78 17.04
CA GLN A 259 -8.29 -4.63 16.14
C GLN A 259 -7.01 -4.44 15.31
N PHE A 260 -6.59 -5.50 14.61
CA PHE A 260 -5.46 -5.48 13.68
C PHE A 260 -5.72 -6.33 12.43
N ASP A 261 -4.95 -6.03 11.38
CA ASP A 261 -4.87 -6.80 10.15
C ASP A 261 -3.43 -7.32 10.00
N LEU A 262 -3.22 -8.63 10.15
CA LEU A 262 -1.94 -9.23 9.81
C LEU A 262 -2.00 -9.72 8.37
N GLU A 263 -1.09 -9.23 7.53
CA GLU A 263 -0.83 -9.75 6.19
C GLU A 263 0.49 -10.53 6.20
N ILE A 264 0.50 -11.71 5.60
CA ILE A 264 1.72 -12.51 5.41
C ILE A 264 2.23 -12.32 3.99
N SER A 265 3.45 -11.81 3.83
CA SER A 265 4.09 -11.56 2.54
C SER A 265 5.23 -12.53 2.27
N ILE A 266 5.20 -13.14 1.09
CA ILE A 266 6.24 -14.01 0.52
C ILE A 266 6.45 -13.71 -0.98
N ASP A 267 6.11 -12.49 -1.40
CA ASP A 267 6.15 -12.04 -2.79
C ASP A 267 7.57 -11.64 -3.27
N GLU A 268 8.45 -11.24 -2.32
CA GLU A 268 9.85 -10.87 -2.58
C GLU A 268 10.79 -12.08 -2.81
N THR A 269 10.28 -13.23 -3.27
CA THR A 269 11.10 -14.38 -3.66
C THR A 269 11.51 -14.32 -5.13
N THR A 270 12.50 -15.11 -5.56
CA THR A 270 12.87 -15.20 -6.98
C THR A 270 11.90 -16.11 -7.75
N SER A 271 11.60 -17.28 -7.20
CA SER A 271 10.68 -18.25 -7.78
C SER A 271 9.22 -17.98 -7.36
N PRO A 272 8.25 -18.13 -8.27
CA PRO A 272 6.82 -18.06 -7.94
C PRO A 272 6.44 -19.01 -6.79
N THR A 273 5.47 -18.60 -5.98
CA THR A 273 4.92 -19.43 -4.92
C THR A 273 4.07 -20.53 -5.54
N LEU A 274 4.52 -21.78 -5.47
CA LEU A 274 3.72 -22.91 -5.93
C LEU A 274 2.42 -23.03 -5.11
N PRO A 275 1.28 -23.45 -5.70
CA PRO A 275 0.05 -23.65 -4.95
C PRO A 275 0.19 -24.58 -3.73
N ALA A 276 0.99 -25.64 -3.87
CA ALA A 276 1.35 -26.54 -2.76
C ALA A 276 2.02 -25.80 -1.59
N HIS A 277 2.94 -24.88 -1.89
CA HIS A 277 3.62 -24.06 -0.87
C HIS A 277 2.64 -23.10 -0.20
N HIS A 278 1.77 -22.45 -0.98
CA HIS A 278 0.72 -21.58 -0.42
C HIS A 278 -0.20 -22.38 0.52
N TYR A 279 -0.66 -23.56 0.11
CA TYR A 279 -1.48 -24.42 0.97
C TYR A 279 -0.75 -24.82 2.26
N PHE A 280 0.51 -25.25 2.16
CA PHE A 280 1.35 -25.59 3.31
C PHE A 280 1.47 -24.42 4.30
N ILE A 281 1.79 -23.23 3.82
CA ILE A 281 1.94 -22.02 4.64
C ILE A 281 0.64 -21.69 5.38
N ALA A 282 -0.49 -21.67 4.67
CA ALA A 282 -1.79 -21.40 5.28
C ALA A 282 -2.17 -22.45 6.34
N GLY A 283 -1.92 -23.73 6.05
CA GLY A 283 -2.17 -24.84 6.98
C GLY A 283 -1.31 -24.74 8.25
N GLU A 284 -0.02 -24.46 8.10
CA GLU A 284 0.92 -24.38 9.21
C GLU A 284 0.78 -23.12 10.06
N LEU A 285 0.35 -22.00 9.48
CA LEU A 285 -0.06 -20.80 10.23
C LEU A 285 -1.29 -21.10 11.09
N ARG A 286 -2.31 -21.77 10.50
CA ARG A 286 -3.52 -22.16 11.23
C ARG A 286 -3.21 -23.13 12.36
N ARG A 287 -2.35 -24.13 12.13
CA ARG A 287 -1.92 -25.08 13.17
C ARG A 287 -1.23 -24.39 14.35
N ARG A 288 -0.53 -23.28 14.09
CA ARG A 288 0.10 -22.43 15.10
C ARG A 288 -0.85 -21.48 15.82
N GLY A 289 -2.13 -21.42 15.41
CA GLY A 289 -3.11 -20.49 15.95
C GLY A 289 -2.92 -19.05 15.46
N VAL A 290 -2.25 -18.84 14.33
CA VAL A 290 -2.02 -17.51 13.76
C VAL A 290 -3.26 -17.04 13.00
N GLU A 291 -3.89 -15.96 13.47
CA GLU A 291 -4.94 -15.27 12.73
C GLU A 291 -4.32 -14.25 11.77
N PHE A 292 -4.60 -14.40 10.48
CA PHE A 292 -4.16 -13.47 9.44
C PHE A 292 -5.32 -13.12 8.50
N THR A 293 -5.26 -11.92 7.94
CA THR A 293 -6.33 -11.32 7.11
C THR A 293 -6.08 -11.46 5.62
N SER A 294 -4.80 -11.56 5.23
CA SER A 294 -4.38 -11.73 3.85
C SER A 294 -3.03 -12.44 3.74
N LEU A 295 -2.80 -13.03 2.57
CA LEU A 295 -1.52 -13.61 2.18
C LEU A 295 -1.16 -13.12 0.78
N ALA A 296 0.06 -12.61 0.62
CA ALA A 296 0.62 -12.13 -0.64
C ALA A 296 1.64 -13.15 -1.19
N PRO A 297 1.22 -14.05 -2.10
CA PRO A 297 2.14 -14.93 -2.80
C PRO A 297 2.89 -14.19 -3.93
N ARG A 298 4.01 -14.74 -4.36
CA ARG A 298 4.62 -14.38 -5.64
C ARG A 298 3.91 -15.12 -6.77
N PHE A 299 3.12 -14.42 -7.57
CA PHE A 299 2.50 -15.01 -8.76
C PHE A 299 3.53 -15.28 -9.86
N ILE A 300 3.16 -16.16 -10.81
CA ILE A 300 3.92 -16.35 -12.03
C ILE A 300 3.91 -15.11 -12.91
N GLY A 301 4.78 -15.09 -13.93
CA GLY A 301 5.04 -13.92 -14.75
C GLY A 301 5.71 -12.82 -13.93
N GLU A 302 5.56 -11.58 -14.37
CA GLU A 302 6.21 -10.45 -13.71
C GLU A 302 5.23 -9.32 -13.40
N PHE A 303 5.28 -8.88 -12.14
CA PHE A 303 4.53 -7.76 -11.60
C PHE A 303 5.45 -6.54 -11.43
N GLN A 304 6.08 -6.10 -12.53
CA GLN A 304 6.98 -4.96 -12.46
C GLN A 304 6.24 -3.67 -12.12
N LYS A 305 6.96 -2.70 -11.55
CA LYS A 305 6.39 -1.40 -11.19
C LYS A 305 5.99 -0.61 -12.45
N ALA A 306 4.92 0.17 -12.35
CA ALA A 306 4.42 1.14 -13.35
C ALA A 306 3.87 0.61 -14.69
N ILE A 307 3.88 -0.71 -14.91
CA ILE A 307 3.45 -1.32 -16.18
C ILE A 307 2.47 -2.46 -15.93
N ASP A 308 1.83 -2.93 -16.99
CA ASP A 308 0.94 -4.09 -16.95
C ASP A 308 1.73 -5.40 -16.74
N TYR A 309 0.99 -6.48 -16.50
CA TYR A 309 1.53 -7.83 -16.31
C TYR A 309 2.33 -8.29 -17.55
N ILE A 310 3.46 -8.97 -17.30
CA ILE A 310 4.26 -9.63 -18.33
C ILE A 310 4.19 -11.14 -18.09
N GLY A 311 3.64 -11.88 -19.05
CA GLY A 311 3.60 -13.35 -19.01
C GLY A 311 2.43 -13.93 -19.79
N ASP A 312 2.23 -15.25 -19.68
CA ASP A 312 1.08 -15.94 -20.24
C ASP A 312 -0.15 -15.73 -19.33
N LEU A 313 -1.19 -15.09 -19.88
CA LEU A 313 -2.44 -14.82 -19.16
C LEU A 313 -3.24 -16.09 -18.87
N ALA A 314 -3.24 -17.06 -19.79
CA ALA A 314 -3.98 -18.31 -19.59
C ALA A 314 -3.33 -19.16 -18.51
N GLU A 315 -2.00 -19.16 -18.42
CA GLU A 315 -1.29 -19.81 -17.31
C GLU A 315 -1.49 -19.03 -16.00
N PHE A 316 -1.54 -17.69 -16.03
CA PHE A 316 -1.88 -16.89 -14.85
C PHE A 316 -3.26 -17.25 -14.31
N ASP A 317 -4.26 -17.32 -15.18
CA ASP A 317 -5.63 -17.70 -14.83
C ASP A 317 -5.68 -19.08 -14.16
N ARG A 318 -5.00 -20.07 -14.74
CA ARG A 318 -4.95 -21.43 -14.19
C ARG A 318 -4.37 -21.45 -12.79
N GLN A 319 -3.22 -20.82 -12.57
CA GLN A 319 -2.56 -20.85 -11.25
C GLN A 319 -3.24 -19.95 -10.22
N PHE A 320 -3.69 -18.76 -10.62
CA PHE A 320 -4.37 -17.82 -9.74
C PHE A 320 -5.67 -18.41 -9.20
N LYS A 321 -6.41 -19.18 -10.01
CA LYS A 321 -7.61 -19.91 -9.55
C LYS A 321 -7.30 -20.79 -8.35
N VAL A 322 -6.21 -21.55 -8.39
CA VAL A 322 -5.81 -22.44 -7.29
C VAL A 322 -5.49 -21.62 -6.04
N HIS A 323 -4.76 -20.50 -6.16
CA HIS A 323 -4.48 -19.62 -5.01
C HIS A 323 -5.75 -19.02 -4.40
N ALA A 324 -6.72 -18.61 -5.21
CA ALA A 324 -7.99 -18.10 -4.73
C ALA A 324 -8.82 -19.19 -4.04
N ASP A 325 -8.82 -20.42 -4.57
CA ASP A 325 -9.51 -21.57 -3.99
C ASP A 325 -8.85 -22.04 -2.67
N ILE A 326 -7.51 -21.96 -2.54
CA ILE A 326 -6.78 -22.14 -1.27
C ILE A 326 -7.26 -21.12 -0.25
N ALA A 327 -7.21 -19.82 -0.59
CA ALA A 327 -7.57 -18.74 0.33
C ALA A 327 -9.01 -18.88 0.84
N ARG A 328 -9.94 -19.24 -0.05
CA ARG A 328 -11.34 -19.49 0.29
C ARG A 328 -11.51 -20.70 1.22
N SER A 329 -10.80 -21.80 0.96
CA SER A 329 -11.00 -23.08 1.64
C SER A 329 -10.27 -23.19 2.99
N CYS A 330 -9.13 -22.52 3.16
CA CYS A 330 -8.31 -22.66 4.37
C CYS A 330 -8.87 -21.89 5.57
N CYS A 331 -9.07 -20.57 5.41
CA CYS A 331 -9.61 -19.70 6.47
C CYS A 331 -10.46 -18.53 5.94
N GLY A 332 -10.73 -18.46 4.62
CA GLY A 332 -11.44 -17.34 4.02
C GLY A 332 -10.69 -16.01 4.13
N TYR A 333 -9.35 -16.02 4.10
CA TYR A 333 -8.53 -14.81 4.04
C TYR A 333 -8.55 -14.19 2.63
N LYS A 334 -8.06 -12.96 2.51
CA LYS A 334 -7.93 -12.27 1.22
C LYS A 334 -6.65 -12.71 0.50
N VAL A 335 -6.72 -12.96 -0.80
CA VAL A 335 -5.50 -12.97 -1.62
C VAL A 335 -5.03 -11.52 -1.75
N SER A 336 -3.79 -11.25 -1.38
CA SER A 336 -3.18 -9.94 -1.52
C SER A 336 -2.31 -9.87 -2.78
N VAL A 337 -2.52 -8.82 -3.58
CA VAL A 337 -1.80 -8.59 -4.83
C VAL A 337 -0.88 -7.39 -4.64
N HIS A 338 0.39 -7.70 -4.41
CA HIS A 338 1.48 -6.73 -4.33
C HIS A 338 1.89 -6.25 -5.71
N SER A 339 2.52 -5.06 -5.76
CA SER A 339 2.83 -4.37 -7.03
C SER A 339 1.61 -4.29 -7.96
N GLY A 340 0.44 -4.15 -7.35
CA GLY A 340 -0.84 -4.38 -7.98
C GLY A 340 -1.26 -3.26 -8.92
N SER A 341 -0.67 -2.07 -8.85
CA SER A 341 -1.02 -0.96 -9.74
C SER A 341 -0.71 -1.27 -11.20
N ASP A 342 -1.56 -0.76 -12.09
CA ASP A 342 -1.47 -0.84 -13.55
C ASP A 342 -1.55 -2.26 -14.16
N LYS A 343 -1.88 -3.28 -13.36
CA LYS A 343 -1.99 -4.69 -13.79
C LYS A 343 -3.34 -5.00 -14.46
N PHE A 344 -3.75 -4.12 -15.38
CA PHE A 344 -5.07 -4.13 -15.98
C PHE A 344 -5.43 -5.45 -16.67
N ALA A 345 -4.48 -6.11 -17.32
CA ALA A 345 -4.72 -7.37 -18.02
C ALA A 345 -5.14 -8.52 -17.10
N VAL A 346 -4.66 -8.54 -15.84
CA VAL A 346 -4.94 -9.62 -14.88
C VAL A 346 -6.04 -9.29 -13.87
N TYR A 347 -6.50 -8.05 -13.84
CA TYR A 347 -7.59 -7.60 -12.95
C TYR A 347 -8.91 -8.37 -13.10
N PRO A 348 -9.41 -8.67 -14.31
CA PRO A 348 -10.64 -9.46 -14.45
C PRO A 348 -10.54 -10.82 -13.76
N THR A 349 -9.40 -11.51 -13.93
CA THR A 349 -9.08 -12.79 -13.30
C THR A 349 -9.00 -12.66 -11.79
N ILE A 350 -8.21 -11.71 -11.30
CA ILE A 350 -8.04 -11.45 -9.86
C ILE A 350 -9.39 -11.22 -9.20
N GLY A 351 -10.21 -10.38 -9.81
CA GLY A 351 -11.50 -10.02 -9.28
C GLY A 351 -12.50 -11.18 -9.27
N ALA A 352 -12.67 -11.83 -10.41
CA ALA A 352 -13.62 -12.94 -10.56
C ALA A 352 -13.27 -14.12 -9.66
N MET A 353 -12.00 -14.57 -9.68
CA MET A 353 -11.59 -15.78 -8.98
C MET A 353 -11.56 -15.62 -7.46
N THR A 354 -11.29 -14.42 -6.95
CA THR A 354 -11.38 -14.13 -5.50
C THR A 354 -12.82 -13.90 -5.03
N GLY A 355 -13.78 -13.78 -5.95
CA GLY A 355 -15.14 -13.36 -5.63
C GLY A 355 -15.16 -12.01 -4.90
N MET A 356 -14.25 -11.10 -5.28
CA MET A 356 -13.96 -9.81 -4.63
C MET A 356 -13.35 -9.88 -3.22
N ARG A 357 -13.00 -11.06 -2.69
CA ARG A 357 -12.31 -11.15 -1.39
C ARG A 357 -10.79 -11.03 -1.57
N LEU A 358 -10.32 -9.79 -1.69
CA LEU A 358 -8.94 -9.48 -2.04
C LEU A 358 -8.41 -8.22 -1.35
N HIS A 359 -7.09 -8.12 -1.32
CA HIS A 359 -6.37 -6.88 -1.06
C HIS A 359 -5.52 -6.52 -2.29
N LEU A 360 -5.62 -5.30 -2.81
CA LEU A 360 -4.81 -4.83 -3.95
C LEU A 360 -3.89 -3.71 -3.47
N LYS A 361 -2.57 -3.85 -3.56
CA LYS A 361 -1.63 -2.79 -3.15
C LYS A 361 -1.19 -1.92 -4.31
N THR A 362 -1.41 -0.63 -4.18
CA THR A 362 -0.86 0.41 -5.06
C THR A 362 -0.04 1.40 -4.23
N ALA A 363 0.93 2.07 -4.85
CA ALA A 363 1.66 3.16 -4.21
C ALA A 363 2.22 4.15 -5.24
N GLY A 364 3.24 3.73 -5.99
CA GLY A 364 3.96 4.62 -6.89
C GLY A 364 3.15 5.15 -8.08
N THR A 365 1.99 4.57 -8.40
CA THR A 365 1.13 5.14 -9.45
C THR A 365 0.53 6.49 -9.06
N SER A 366 0.23 6.72 -7.77
CA SER A 366 -0.20 8.05 -7.27
C SER A 366 0.89 9.11 -7.48
N TRP A 367 2.16 8.71 -7.37
CA TRP A 367 3.31 9.55 -7.71
C TRP A 367 3.38 9.83 -9.21
N LEU A 368 3.18 8.82 -10.06
CA LEU A 368 3.17 9.01 -11.52
C LEU A 368 2.05 9.95 -11.99
N GLU A 369 0.89 9.90 -11.36
CA GLU A 369 -0.19 10.84 -11.67
C GLU A 369 0.15 12.29 -11.25
N ALA A 370 1.01 12.49 -10.24
CA ALA A 370 1.56 13.82 -9.94
C ALA A 370 2.55 14.26 -11.03
N VAL A 371 3.44 13.36 -11.45
CA VAL A 371 4.39 13.62 -12.55
C VAL A 371 3.64 13.96 -13.85
N ARG A 372 2.50 13.32 -14.12
CA ARG A 372 1.62 13.63 -15.25
C ARG A 372 1.07 15.06 -15.20
N VAL A 373 0.64 15.51 -14.03
CA VAL A 373 0.19 16.91 -13.84
C VAL A 373 1.35 17.85 -14.11
N ILE A 374 2.54 17.59 -13.57
CA ILE A 374 3.73 18.41 -13.85
C ILE A 374 4.06 18.41 -15.36
N ALA A 375 4.04 17.26 -16.03
CA ALA A 375 4.31 17.17 -17.46
C ALA A 375 3.33 18.03 -18.31
N ALA A 376 2.07 18.12 -17.88
CA ALA A 376 1.03 18.87 -18.58
C ALA A 376 1.05 20.38 -18.30
N HIS A 377 1.48 20.80 -17.11
CA HIS A 377 1.32 22.18 -16.64
C HIS A 377 2.64 22.92 -16.38
N ASP A 378 3.74 22.21 -16.13
CA ASP A 378 5.07 22.78 -15.91
C ASP A 378 6.16 21.94 -16.64
N PRO A 379 6.28 22.11 -17.97
CA PRO A 379 7.22 21.34 -18.78
C PRO A 379 8.69 21.59 -18.38
N VAL A 380 9.00 22.77 -17.85
CA VAL A 380 10.35 23.12 -17.36
C VAL A 380 10.70 22.27 -16.15
N LEU A 381 9.80 22.20 -15.16
CA LEU A 381 9.99 21.35 -13.99
C LEU A 381 10.00 19.86 -14.38
N TYR A 382 9.12 19.42 -15.28
CA TYR A 382 9.13 18.05 -15.78
C TYR A 382 10.49 17.67 -16.38
N ARG A 383 11.06 18.50 -17.26
CA ARG A 383 12.40 18.27 -17.84
C ARG A 383 13.47 18.16 -16.76
N LYS A 384 13.42 19.01 -15.74
CA LYS A 384 14.35 18.95 -14.59
C LYS A 384 14.22 17.62 -13.82
N MET A 385 12.99 17.21 -13.52
CA MET A 385 12.71 15.93 -12.87
C MET A 385 13.18 14.74 -13.71
N HIS A 386 12.89 14.75 -15.00
CA HIS A 386 13.25 13.67 -15.91
C HIS A 386 14.77 13.53 -16.07
N LYS A 387 15.51 14.65 -16.18
CA LYS A 387 16.99 14.63 -16.18
C LYS A 387 17.56 14.07 -14.87
N LYS A 388 16.97 14.43 -13.73
CA LYS A 388 17.34 13.87 -12.43
C LYS A 388 17.08 12.36 -12.37
N ALA A 389 15.96 11.91 -12.96
CA ALA A 389 15.62 10.50 -13.07
C ALA A 389 16.70 9.75 -13.87
N LEU A 390 17.04 10.22 -15.07
CA LEU A 390 18.09 9.62 -15.92
C LEU A 390 19.43 9.54 -15.19
N ALA A 391 19.84 10.62 -14.52
CA ALA A 391 21.10 10.66 -13.77
C ALA A 391 21.15 9.67 -12.59
N SER A 392 19.98 9.30 -12.03
CA SER A 392 19.87 8.42 -10.85
C SER A 392 19.49 6.98 -11.21
N PHE A 393 19.24 6.69 -12.48
CA PHE A 393 18.64 5.42 -12.93
C PHE A 393 19.43 4.19 -12.50
N ASN A 394 20.73 4.17 -12.80
CA ASN A 394 21.61 3.04 -12.50
C ASN A 394 21.71 2.73 -11.00
N ASP A 395 21.61 3.74 -10.15
CA ASP A 395 21.58 3.54 -8.70
C ASP A 395 20.25 2.97 -8.23
N MET A 396 19.14 3.38 -8.84
CA MET A 396 17.81 2.86 -8.49
C MET A 396 17.58 1.44 -8.99
N LEU A 397 18.23 1.01 -10.08
CA LEU A 397 18.19 -0.40 -10.53
C LEU A 397 18.75 -1.39 -9.49
N LYS A 398 19.59 -0.93 -8.56
CA LYS A 398 20.08 -1.77 -7.45
C LYS A 398 18.98 -2.09 -6.43
N LEU A 399 17.88 -1.35 -6.44
CA LEU A 399 16.81 -1.41 -5.44
C LEU A 399 15.45 -1.84 -6.02
N TYR A 400 15.30 -1.77 -7.34
CA TYR A 400 14.08 -2.09 -8.05
C TYR A 400 14.39 -2.95 -9.26
N HIS A 401 13.62 -4.03 -9.41
CA HIS A 401 13.66 -4.86 -10.61
C HIS A 401 12.69 -4.32 -11.65
N ILE A 402 13.23 -3.88 -12.79
CA ILE A 402 12.49 -3.46 -13.99
C ILE A 402 13.26 -3.88 -15.26
N THR A 403 12.60 -3.93 -16.41
CA THR A 403 13.20 -4.28 -17.71
C THR A 403 13.12 -3.17 -18.76
N ALA A 404 12.84 -1.92 -18.35
CA ALA A 404 12.77 -0.79 -19.27
C ALA A 404 14.07 -0.56 -20.03
N ASP A 405 13.97 -0.42 -21.36
CA ASP A 405 15.02 0.15 -22.19
C ASP A 405 14.87 1.68 -22.26
N ILE A 406 15.51 2.38 -21.34
CA ILE A 406 15.40 3.84 -21.23
C ILE A 406 15.92 4.60 -22.46
N THR A 407 16.68 3.96 -23.35
CA THR A 407 17.14 4.60 -24.60
C THR A 407 15.99 4.92 -25.55
N ARG A 408 14.86 4.21 -25.42
CA ARG A 408 13.65 4.43 -26.24
C ARG A 408 12.93 5.74 -25.95
N ILE A 409 13.17 6.35 -24.78
CA ILE A 409 12.50 7.60 -24.38
C ILE A 409 12.89 8.75 -25.32
N GLY A 410 14.11 8.75 -25.86
CA GLY A 410 14.63 9.83 -26.71
C GLY A 410 15.14 11.03 -25.92
N ASP A 411 15.65 12.04 -26.65
CA ASP A 411 16.18 13.27 -26.06
C ASP A 411 15.03 14.23 -25.74
N ILE A 412 14.67 14.29 -24.45
CA ILE A 412 13.58 15.14 -23.99
C ILE A 412 13.81 16.60 -24.35
N ASP A 413 15.04 17.12 -24.37
CA ASP A 413 15.34 18.55 -24.65
C ASP A 413 14.95 18.97 -26.08
N ARG A 414 14.75 18.00 -26.97
CA ARG A 414 14.33 18.24 -28.37
C ARG A 414 12.84 18.08 -28.59
N MET A 415 12.11 17.52 -27.64
CA MET A 415 10.65 17.39 -27.71
C MET A 415 9.97 18.74 -27.51
N ALA A 416 8.85 18.96 -28.18
CA ALA A 416 7.97 20.08 -27.85
C ALA A 416 7.33 19.86 -26.47
N ASP A 417 7.04 20.94 -25.75
CA ASP A 417 6.44 20.85 -24.41
C ASP A 417 5.10 20.10 -24.42
N SER A 418 4.32 20.23 -25.50
CA SER A 418 3.05 19.51 -25.71
C SER A 418 3.21 17.99 -25.87
N GLU A 419 4.41 17.49 -26.14
CA GLU A 419 4.69 16.06 -26.32
C GLU A 419 5.09 15.37 -25.01
N LEU A 420 5.56 16.12 -24.01
CA LEU A 420 6.04 15.57 -22.73
C LEU A 420 4.98 14.76 -21.98
N PRO A 421 3.68 15.14 -21.93
CA PRO A 421 2.65 14.34 -21.27
C PRO A 421 2.50 12.93 -21.84
N ALA A 422 2.78 12.72 -23.14
CA ALA A 422 2.67 11.42 -23.78
C ALA A 422 3.68 10.40 -23.23
N LEU A 423 4.79 10.86 -22.64
CA LEU A 423 5.75 10.00 -21.95
C LEU A 423 5.10 9.27 -20.76
N MET A 424 4.03 9.81 -20.17
CA MET A 424 3.35 9.18 -19.04
C MET A 424 2.43 8.01 -19.44
N GLU A 425 2.33 7.75 -20.75
CA GLU A 425 1.74 6.54 -21.34
C GLU A 425 2.80 5.52 -21.79
N MET A 426 4.08 5.91 -21.84
CA MET A 426 5.18 5.07 -22.27
C MET A 426 5.72 4.24 -21.10
N ALA A 427 5.78 2.93 -21.25
CA ALA A 427 6.23 2.00 -20.23
C ALA A 427 7.61 2.38 -19.66
N GLU A 428 8.58 2.68 -20.53
CA GLU A 428 9.96 2.98 -20.17
C GLU A 428 10.08 4.27 -19.35
N ALA A 429 9.41 5.34 -19.78
CA ALA A 429 9.42 6.61 -19.07
C ALA A 429 8.67 6.50 -17.73
N ARG A 430 7.55 5.78 -17.69
CA ARG A 430 6.83 5.48 -16.44
C ARG A 430 7.70 4.71 -15.46
N GLN A 431 8.40 3.66 -15.89
CA GLN A 431 9.29 2.89 -15.03
C GLN A 431 10.47 3.73 -14.50
N LEU A 432 11.13 4.49 -15.37
CA LEU A 432 12.19 5.43 -15.01
C LEU A 432 11.75 6.38 -13.88
N LEU A 433 10.61 7.07 -14.07
CA LEU A 433 10.11 8.04 -13.10
C LEU A 433 9.54 7.37 -11.84
N HIS A 434 8.99 6.15 -11.96
CA HIS A 434 8.43 5.43 -10.82
C HIS A 434 9.51 5.04 -9.80
N ILE A 435 10.67 4.59 -10.25
CA ILE A 435 11.74 4.11 -9.34
C ILE A 435 12.64 5.25 -8.82
N THR A 436 12.63 6.41 -9.50
CA THR A 436 13.49 7.56 -9.18
C THR A 436 12.81 8.65 -8.33
N TYR A 437 11.61 8.40 -7.80
CA TYR A 437 10.89 9.33 -6.91
C TYR A 437 11.75 9.84 -5.75
N GLY A 438 12.54 8.98 -5.09
CA GLY A 438 13.37 9.35 -3.94
C GLY A 438 14.44 10.38 -4.32
N PRO A 439 15.34 10.08 -5.28
CA PRO A 439 16.30 11.04 -5.81
C PRO A 439 15.68 12.37 -6.26
N ILE A 440 14.51 12.35 -6.89
CA ILE A 440 13.80 13.56 -7.31
C ILE A 440 13.30 14.36 -6.11
N LEU A 441 12.60 13.71 -5.16
CA LEU A 441 11.98 14.36 -4.00
C LEU A 441 12.99 14.83 -2.95
N ARG A 442 14.22 14.32 -2.97
CA ARG A 442 15.33 14.76 -2.12
C ARG A 442 16.19 15.84 -2.76
N ASP A 443 16.01 16.15 -4.03
CA ASP A 443 16.78 17.18 -4.70
C ASP A 443 16.34 18.58 -4.21
N PRO A 444 17.24 19.38 -3.60
CA PRO A 444 16.88 20.65 -2.97
C PRO A 444 16.41 21.69 -3.98
N GLU A 445 16.75 21.54 -5.26
CA GLU A 445 16.32 22.47 -6.29
C GLU A 445 15.05 22.03 -7.03
N ILE A 446 14.61 20.78 -6.86
CA ILE A 446 13.37 20.25 -7.46
C ILE A 446 12.26 20.23 -6.42
N ARG A 447 12.55 19.78 -5.19
CA ARG A 447 11.54 19.55 -4.16
C ARG A 447 10.65 20.78 -3.88
N PRO A 448 11.19 22.00 -3.66
CA PRO A 448 10.34 23.15 -3.40
C PRO A 448 9.43 23.51 -4.59
N LEU A 449 9.96 23.41 -5.82
CA LEU A 449 9.21 23.65 -7.05
C LEU A 449 8.09 22.62 -7.23
N PHE A 450 8.40 21.35 -6.99
CA PHE A 450 7.44 20.26 -7.04
C PHE A 450 6.27 20.48 -6.09
N PHE A 451 6.52 20.74 -4.81
CA PHE A 451 5.43 20.92 -3.84
C PHE A 451 4.65 22.24 -4.07
N ALA A 452 5.30 23.30 -4.57
CA ALA A 452 4.59 24.51 -4.99
C ALA A 452 3.65 24.24 -6.17
N ALA A 453 4.11 23.52 -7.19
CA ALA A 453 3.28 23.11 -8.31
C ALA A 453 2.13 22.18 -7.85
N MET A 454 2.39 21.25 -6.93
CA MET A 454 1.33 20.38 -6.40
C MET A 454 0.29 21.13 -5.55
N HIS A 455 0.67 22.20 -4.86
CA HIS A 455 -0.28 23.08 -4.20
C HIS A 455 -1.12 23.85 -5.23
N GLN A 456 -0.49 24.36 -6.29
CA GLN A 456 -1.16 25.09 -7.36
C GLN A 456 -2.17 24.21 -8.12
N PHE A 457 -1.78 23.00 -8.49
CA PHE A 457 -2.56 22.07 -9.32
C PHE A 457 -3.23 20.96 -8.49
N GLU A 458 -3.72 21.30 -7.30
CA GLU A 458 -4.33 20.31 -6.37
C GLU A 458 -5.56 19.64 -7.00
N GLU A 459 -6.44 20.40 -7.65
CA GLU A 459 -7.69 19.87 -8.20
C GLU A 459 -7.40 18.93 -9.38
N GLU A 460 -6.47 19.32 -10.26
CA GLU A 460 -6.02 18.49 -11.37
C GLU A 460 -5.39 17.19 -10.87
N TYR A 461 -4.56 17.26 -9.83
CA TYR A 461 -3.96 16.07 -9.22
C TYR A 461 -5.00 15.15 -8.57
N GLY A 462 -5.93 15.73 -7.81
CA GLY A 462 -7.05 14.96 -7.23
C GLY A 462 -7.86 14.25 -8.31
N GLU A 463 -8.09 14.91 -9.45
CA GLU A 463 -8.85 14.36 -10.57
C GLU A 463 -8.08 13.29 -11.37
N THR A 464 -6.77 13.46 -11.59
CA THR A 464 -5.96 12.41 -12.25
C THR A 464 -5.89 11.15 -11.39
N VAL A 465 -5.64 11.30 -10.08
CA VAL A 465 -5.69 10.18 -9.12
C VAL A 465 -7.07 9.53 -9.12
N ARG A 466 -8.15 10.32 -9.07
CA ARG A 466 -9.52 9.80 -9.10
C ARG A 466 -9.78 8.95 -10.35
N LYS A 467 -9.50 9.48 -11.54
CA LYS A 467 -9.71 8.76 -12.81
C LYS A 467 -8.88 7.49 -12.88
N HIS A 468 -7.62 7.56 -12.42
CA HIS A 468 -6.72 6.43 -12.47
C HIS A 468 -7.16 5.28 -11.54
N PHE A 469 -7.61 5.61 -10.32
CA PHE A 469 -8.16 4.62 -9.39
C PHE A 469 -9.56 4.13 -9.78
N ASP A 470 -10.38 4.96 -10.45
CA ASP A 470 -11.65 4.54 -11.04
C ASP A 470 -11.42 3.42 -12.07
N LYS A 471 -10.42 3.58 -12.95
CA LYS A 471 -9.99 2.55 -13.91
C LYS A 471 -9.54 1.26 -13.21
N HIS A 472 -8.79 1.37 -12.11
CA HIS A 472 -8.35 0.20 -11.34
C HIS A 472 -9.56 -0.57 -10.79
N LEU A 473 -10.45 0.12 -10.07
CA LEU A 473 -11.62 -0.49 -9.44
C LEU A 473 -12.59 -1.07 -10.46
N SER A 474 -12.81 -0.37 -11.59
CA SER A 474 -13.70 -0.83 -12.64
C SER A 474 -13.18 -2.09 -13.33
N LEU A 475 -11.90 -2.12 -13.70
CA LEU A 475 -11.31 -3.26 -14.41
C LEU A 475 -11.07 -4.46 -13.49
N LEU A 476 -10.89 -4.22 -12.19
CA LEU A 476 -10.92 -5.26 -11.16
C LEU A 476 -12.32 -5.87 -11.00
N GLY A 477 -13.36 -5.19 -11.49
CA GLY A 477 -14.74 -5.66 -11.38
C GLY A 477 -15.36 -5.40 -10.02
N VAL A 478 -14.86 -4.40 -9.26
CA VAL A 478 -15.46 -4.02 -7.99
C VAL A 478 -16.87 -3.47 -8.25
N PRO A 479 -17.92 -3.98 -7.59
CA PRO A 479 -19.25 -3.44 -7.76
C PRO A 479 -19.35 -1.98 -7.31
N LYS A 480 -20.14 -1.17 -7.99
CA LYS A 480 -20.49 0.19 -7.52
C LYS A 480 -21.43 0.11 -6.30
N LYS A 481 -21.39 1.14 -5.44
CA LYS A 481 -22.29 1.27 -4.29
C LYS A 481 -23.68 1.74 -4.70
#